data_AF-A0A0S4KSR0-F1
#
_entry.id   AF-A0A0S4KSR0-F1
#
_cell.length_a   1.000
_cell.length_b   1.000
_cell.length_c   1.000
_cell.angle_alpha   90.00
_cell.angle_beta   90.00
_cell.angle_gamma   90.00
#
_symmetry.space_group_name_H-M   'P 1'
#
loop_
_entity.id
_entity.type
_entity.pdbx_description
1 polymer ?
#
loop_
_entity_poly.entity_id
_entity_poly.type
_entity_poly.pdbx_seq_one_letter_code
_entity_poly.pdbx_strand_id
1 'polypeptide(L)' 'ARRGGVKRISGLIYEETRGVLKVFLENVIRDAVTYTEHAKRKTVTAMDVVYAL' A
#
# COMPACT_ATOMS: atom_id res chain seq x y z
N ALA A 1 9.70 -9.54 -8.11
CA ALA A 1 9.74 -10.85 -8.82
C ALA A 1 11.15 -11.29 -9.23
N ARG A 2 11.94 -10.52 -10.01
CA ARG A 2 13.34 -10.89 -10.34
C ARG A 2 14.22 -11.10 -9.09
N ARG A 3 14.13 -10.21 -8.10
CA ARG A 3 14.81 -10.37 -6.80
C ARG A 3 14.38 -11.62 -6.02
N GLY A 4 13.19 -12.15 -6.28
CA GLY A 4 12.67 -13.38 -5.67
C GLY A 4 12.98 -14.65 -6.48
N GLY A 5 13.93 -14.61 -7.43
CA GLY A 5 14.35 -15.80 -8.20
C GLY A 5 13.48 -16.15 -9.41
N VAL A 6 12.51 -15.30 -9.77
CA VAL A 6 11.57 -15.62 -10.87
C VAL A 6 12.25 -15.49 -12.24
N LYS A 7 12.30 -16.60 -13.00
CA LYS A 7 13.01 -16.71 -14.29
C LYS A 7 12.24 -16.14 -15.48
N ARG A 8 10.92 -16.34 -15.57
CA ARG A 8 10.04 -15.74 -16.60
C ARG A 8 8.69 -15.37 -15.99
N ILE A 9 8.13 -14.25 -16.44
CA ILE A 9 6.85 -13.71 -15.97
C ILE A 9 6.06 -13.29 -17.21
N SER A 10 4.76 -13.56 -17.23
CA SER A 10 3.87 -13.07 -18.28
C SER A 10 3.76 -11.54 -18.25
N GLY A 11 3.65 -10.90 -19.41
CA GLY A 11 3.55 -9.44 -19.51
C GLY A 11 2.32 -8.85 -18.79
N LEU A 12 1.22 -9.62 -18.73
CA LEU A 12 -0.03 -9.19 -18.09
C LEU A 12 0.10 -9.04 -16.56
N ILE A 13 1.03 -9.78 -15.95
CA ILE A 13 1.23 -9.78 -14.50
C ILE A 13 1.68 -8.41 -14.00
N TYR A 14 2.40 -7.61 -14.81
CA TYR A 14 2.84 -6.29 -14.38
C TYR A 14 1.66 -5.34 -14.15
N GLU A 15 0.69 -5.30 -15.05
CA GLU A 15 -0.48 -4.44 -14.90
C GLU A 15 -1.41 -4.96 -13.79
N GLU A 16 -1.61 -6.27 -13.72
CA GLU A 16 -2.43 -6.89 -12.67
C GLU A 16 -1.85 -6.61 -11.28
N THR A 17 -0.55 -6.83 -11.10
CA THR A 17 0.12 -6.58 -9.81
C THR A 17 0.17 -5.10 -9.44
N ARG A 18 0.30 -4.20 -10.43
CA ARG A 18 0.17 -2.74 -10.19
C ARG A 18 -1.23 -2.36 -9.76
N GLY A 19 -2.26 -2.96 -10.36
CA GLY A 19 -3.65 -2.76 -9.95
C GLY A 19 -3.89 -3.18 -8.51
N VAL A 20 -3.44 -4.38 -8.13
CA VAL A 20 -3.53 -4.88 -6.75
C VAL A 20 -2.79 -3.96 -5.77
N LEU A 21 -1.57 -3.54 -6.10
CA LEU A 21 -0.80 -2.63 -5.25
C LEU A 21 -1.49 -1.28 -5.07
N LYS A 22 -2.10 -0.74 -6.13
CA LYS A 22 -2.83 0.52 -6.07
C LYS A 22 -4.02 0.42 -5.14
N VAL A 23 -4.86 -0.61 -5.29
CA VAL A 23 -6.03 -0.83 -4.42
C VAL A 23 -5.62 -1.03 -2.97
N PHE A 24 -4.57 -1.80 -2.73
CA PHE A 24 -4.03 -2.00 -1.39
C PHE A 24 -3.59 -0.68 -0.75
N LEU A 25 -2.80 0.14 -1.45
CA LEU A 25 -2.33 1.43 -0.94
C LEU A 25 -3.48 2.42 -0.75
N GLU A 26 -4.48 2.44 -1.63
CA GLU A 26 -5.66 3.29 -1.48
C GLU A 26 -6.42 2.99 -0.18
N ASN A 27 -6.54 1.71 0.19
CA ASN A 27 -7.19 1.31 1.44
C ASN A 27 -6.34 1.68 2.66
N VAL A 28 -5.06 1.31 2.68
CA VAL A 28 -4.17 1.61 3.82
C VAL A 28 -4.04 3.12 4.05
N ILE A 29 -3.95 3.93 2.98
CA ILE A 29 -3.86 5.39 3.10
C ILE A 29 -5.16 5.97 3.66
N ARG A 30 -6.32 5.48 3.23
CA ARG A 30 -7.63 5.94 3.74
C ARG A 30 -7.73 5.73 5.25
N ASP A 31 -7.30 4.56 5.72
CA ASP A 31 -7.36 4.22 7.13
C ASP A 31 -6.29 4.97 7.95
N ALA A 32 -5.06 5.11 7.42
CA ALA A 32 -4.00 5.89 8.06
C ALA A 32 -4.36 7.38 8.19
N VAL A 33 -5.05 7.96 7.21
CA VAL A 33 -5.57 9.34 7.30
C VAL A 33 -6.63 9.44 8.41
N THR A 34 -7.49 8.44 8.55
CA THR A 34 -8.51 8.38 9.63
C THR A 34 -7.85 8.44 11.01
N TYR A 35 -6.77 7.69 11.24
CA TYR A 35 -6.01 7.75 12.51
C TYR A 35 -5.33 9.11 12.72
N THR A 36 -4.79 9.68 11.65
CA THR A 36 -4.12 10.99 11.69
C THR A 36 -5.11 12.09 12.08
N GLU A 37 -6.30 12.08 11.48
CA GLU A 37 -7.39 13.01 11.78
C GLU A 37 -7.93 12.83 13.20
N HIS A 38 -8.14 11.57 13.63
CA HIS A 38 -8.58 11.26 15.00
C HIS A 38 -7.61 11.83 16.05
N ALA A 39 -6.30 11.77 15.78
CA ALA A 39 -5.27 12.33 16.63
C ALA A 39 -5.08 13.85 16.47
N LYS A 40 -5.92 14.54 15.69
CA LYS A 40 -5.85 15.99 15.41
C LYS A 40 -4.51 16.44 14.83
N ARG A 41 -3.84 15.58 14.08
CA ARG A 41 -2.58 15.87 13.39
C ARG A 41 -2.82 16.15 11.91
N LYS A 42 -1.87 16.82 11.26
CA LYS A 42 -1.88 17.09 9.80
C LYS A 42 -0.83 16.28 9.02
N THR A 43 -0.01 15.51 9.73
CA THR A 43 1.07 14.72 9.17
C THR A 43 0.89 13.27 9.61
N VAL A 44 0.78 12.39 8.63
CA VAL A 44 0.75 10.93 8.82
C VAL A 44 2.10 10.50 9.39
N THR A 45 2.05 9.71 10.46
CA THR A 45 3.24 9.11 11.08
C THR A 45 3.31 7.63 10.74
N ALA A 46 4.47 7.01 10.99
CA ALA A 46 4.64 5.57 10.79
C ALA A 46 3.63 4.74 11.62
N MET A 47 3.25 5.22 12.80
CA MET A 47 2.27 4.53 13.65
C MET A 47 0.87 4.51 13.04
N ASP A 48 0.44 5.58 12.36
CA ASP A 48 -0.85 5.63 11.68
C ASP A 48 -0.94 4.58 10.56
N VAL A 49 0.19 4.33 9.88
CA VAL A 49 0.29 3.27 8.86
C VAL A 49 0.28 1.89 9.52
N VAL A 50 0.99 1.69 10.64
CA VAL A 50 0.99 0.41 11.38
C VAL A 50 -0.41 0.07 11.89
N TYR A 51 -1.21 1.05 12.32
CA TYR A 51 -2.59 0.81 12.76
C TYR A 51 -3.58 0.55 11.60
N ALA A 52 -3.19 0.88 10.38
CA ALA A 52 -3.98 0.69 9.16
C ALA A 52 -3.64 -0.62 8.40
N LEU A 53 -2.67 -1.40 8.89
CA LEU A 53 -2.25 -2.70 8.36
C LEU A 53 -2.83 -3.84 9.19
#